data_AF-A0A4Q9VBG4-F1
#
_entry.id   AF-A0A4Q9VBG4-F1
#
_cell.length_a   1.000
_cell.length_b   1.000
_cell.length_c   1.000
_cell.angle_alpha   90.00
_cell.angle_beta   90.00
_cell.angle_gamma   90.00
#
_symmetry.space_group_name_H-M   'P 1'
#
loop_
_entity.id
_entity.type
_entity.pdbx_description
1 polymer ?
#
loop_
_entity_poly.entity_id
_entity_poly.type
_entity_poly.pdbx_seq_one_letter_code
_entity_poly.pdbx_strand_id
1 'polypeptide(L)' 'MRDFSLSDLALLLLSARWMVLLSLIAFVGGSLVGLAIALARTSPSKPIRWMAGGYIELFQDTPLLMQLFEVVPVWRAVR' A
#
# COMPACT_ATOMS: atom_id res chain seq x y z
N MET A 1 14.26 35.35 12.43
CA MET A 1 13.31 34.22 12.52
C MET A 1 12.06 34.65 11.78
N ARG A 2 11.46 33.80 10.93
CA ARG A 2 10.24 34.16 10.19
C ARG A 2 9.08 34.11 11.18
N ASP A 3 8.33 35.20 11.30
CA ASP A 3 7.17 35.24 12.18
C ASP A 3 6.06 34.35 11.62
N PHE A 4 5.47 33.55 12.51
CA PHE A 4 4.40 32.63 12.15
C PHE A 4 3.14 33.44 11.86
N SER A 5 2.63 33.35 10.62
CA SER A 5 1.51 34.14 10.13
C SER A 5 0.24 33.27 9.99
N LEU A 6 -0.93 33.90 9.96
CA LEU A 6 -2.20 33.20 9.70
C LEU A 6 -2.18 32.47 8.34
N SER A 7 -1.39 32.96 7.38
CA SER A 7 -1.18 32.32 6.09
C SER A 7 -0.47 30.97 6.21
N ASP A 8 0.45 30.82 7.16
CA ASP A 8 1.15 29.56 7.41
C ASP A 8 0.18 28.51 7.99
N LEU A 9 -0.73 28.91 8.88
CA LEU A 9 -1.81 28.05 9.37
C LEU A 9 -2.73 27.56 8.24
N ALA A 10 -3.09 28.45 7.31
CA ALA A 10 -3.93 28.10 6.18
C ALA A 10 -3.25 27.06 5.26
N LEU A 11 -1.93 27.20 5.03
CA LEU A 11 -1.14 26.23 4.28
C LEU A 11 -1.06 24.87 4.99
N LEU A 12 -0.81 24.86 6.30
CA LEU A 12 -0.77 23.63 7.09
C LEU A 12 -2.12 22.90 7.06
N LEU A 13 -3.24 23.62 7.20
CA LEU A 13 -4.58 23.05 7.11
C LEU A 13 -4.87 22.51 5.70
N LEU A 14 -4.43 23.21 4.65
CA LEU A 14 -4.58 22.75 3.28
C LEU A 14 -3.81 21.45 3.03
N SER A 15 -2.56 21.37 3.50
CA SER A 15 -1.73 20.16 3.40
C SER A 15 -2.32 19.00 4.20
N ALA A 16 -2.77 19.26 5.44
CA ALA A 16 -3.41 18.25 6.28
C ALA A 16 -4.68 17.69 5.63
N ARG A 17 -5.49 18.54 4.99
CA ARG A 17 -6.67 18.10 4.23
C ARG A 17 -6.28 17.10 3.14
N TRP A 18 -5.22 17.38 2.39
CA TRP A 18 -4.76 16.47 1.33
C TRP A 18 -4.19 15.16 1.89
N MET A 19 -3.44 15.19 2.98
CA MET A 19 -2.96 13.97 3.65
C MET A 19 -4.13 13.07 4.07
N VAL A 20 -5.19 13.65 4.66
CA VAL A 20 -6.38 12.91 5.07
C VAL A 20 -7.14 12.35 3.87
N LEU A 21 -7.39 13.18 2.84
CA LEU A 21 -8.11 12.74 1.65
C LEU A 21 -7.39 11.60 0.91
N LEU A 22 -6.09 11.75 0.68
CA LEU A 22 -5.28 10.73 0.00
C LEU A 22 -5.20 9.45 0.83
N SER A 23 -5.02 9.56 2.14
CA SER A 23 -5.02 8.39 3.04
C SER A 23 -6.37 7.66 3.02
N LEU A 24 -7.47 8.40 3.01
CA LEU A 24 -8.81 7.82 2.95
C LEU A 24 -9.05 7.08 1.62
N ILE A 25 -8.66 7.70 0.51
CA ILE A 25 -8.77 7.07 -0.83
C ILE A 25 -7.91 5.80 -0.89
N ALA A 26 -6.65 5.88 -0.44
CA ALA A 26 -5.74 4.74 -0.42
C ALA A 26 -6.25 3.62 0.52
N PHE A 27 -6.80 3.98 1.68
CA PHE A 27 -7.35 3.02 2.63
C PHE A 27 -8.59 2.31 2.07
N VAL A 28 -9.56 3.05 1.54
CA VAL A 28 -10.79 2.47 0.96
C VAL A 28 -10.44 1.63 -0.28
N GLY A 29 -9.63 2.16 -1.20
CA GLY A 29 -9.21 1.42 -2.39
C GLY A 29 -8.41 0.16 -2.03
N GLY A 30 -7.41 0.30 -1.15
CA GLY A 30 -6.57 -0.79 -0.70
C GLY A 30 -7.33 -1.87 0.09
N SER A 31 -8.28 -1.48 0.95
CA SER A 31 -9.09 -2.44 1.71
C SER A 31 -10.07 -3.21 0.81
N LEU A 32 -10.69 -2.57 -0.18
CA LEU A 32 -11.56 -3.25 -1.15
C LEU A 32 -10.78 -4.29 -1.98
N VAL A 33 -9.63 -3.89 -2.52
CA VAL A 33 -8.76 -4.80 -3.29
C VAL A 33 -8.22 -5.91 -2.39
N GLY A 34 -7.73 -5.57 -1.19
CA GLY A 34 -7.22 -6.53 -0.22
C GLY A 34 -8.27 -7.55 0.20
N LEU A 35 -9.51 -7.11 0.42
CA LEU A 35 -10.64 -7.99 0.74
C LEU A 35 -10.96 -8.94 -0.43
N ALA A 36 -10.99 -8.44 -1.66
CA ALA A 36 -11.23 -9.27 -2.84
C ALA A 36 -10.16 -10.37 -2.98
N ILE A 37 -8.89 -10.04 -2.72
CA ILE A 37 -7.77 -10.99 -2.77
C ILE A 37 -7.84 -11.98 -1.60
N ALA A 38 -8.21 -11.52 -0.40
CA ALA A 38 -8.43 -12.39 0.76
C ALA A 38 -9.56 -13.39 0.51
N LEU A 39 -10.65 -12.99 -0.15
CA LEU A 39 -11.71 -13.90 -0.58
C LEU A 39 -11.24 -14.85 -1.68
N ALA A 40 -10.44 -14.37 -2.64
CA ALA A 40 -9.85 -15.24 -3.67
C ALA A 40 -8.98 -16.36 -3.07
N ARG A 41 -8.31 -16.12 -1.95
CA ARG A 41 -7.53 -17.13 -1.21
C ARG A 41 -8.37 -18.26 -0.64
N THR A 42 -9.66 -18.05 -0.34
CA THR A 42 -10.56 -19.10 0.17
C THR A 42 -11.23 -19.90 -0.94
N SER A 43 -11.00 -19.54 -2.21
CA SER A 43 -11.57 -20.25 -3.35
C SER A 43 -11.16 -21.73 -3.39
N PRO A 44 -12.07 -22.65 -3.74
CA PRO A 44 -11.74 -24.07 -3.97
C PRO A 44 -10.86 -24.26 -5.21
N SER A 45 -10.81 -23.27 -6.11
CA SER A 45 -10.00 -23.32 -7.32
C SER A 45 -8.52 -23.12 -6.99
N LYS A 46 -7.73 -24.19 -7.18
CA LYS A 46 -6.26 -24.18 -7.01
C LYS A 46 -5.56 -23.00 -7.72
N PRO A 47 -5.84 -22.67 -8.99
CA PRO A 47 -5.16 -21.55 -9.66
C PRO A 47 -5.49 -20.18 -9.03
N ILE A 48 -6.75 -19.93 -8.67
CA ILE A 48 -7.17 -18.65 -8.06
C ILE A 48 -6.43 -18.43 -6.73
N ARG A 49 -6.39 -19.48 -5.90
CA ARG A 49 -5.71 -19.43 -4.61
C ARG A 49 -4.20 -19.24 -4.76
N TRP A 50 -3.58 -19.85 -5.77
CA TRP A 50 -2.15 -19.70 -6.04
C TRP A 50 -1.82 -18.29 -6.54
N MET A 51 -2.60 -17.74 -7.48
CA MET A 51 -2.43 -16.36 -7.95
C MET A 51 -2.59 -15.34 -6.81
N ALA A 52 -3.62 -15.51 -5.97
CA ALA A 52 -3.81 -14.63 -4.81
C ALA A 52 -2.66 -14.78 -3.78
N GLY A 53 -2.13 -15.99 -3.60
CA GLY A 53 -0.95 -16.23 -2.77
C GLY A 53 0.30 -15.53 -3.31
N GLY A 54 0.58 -15.66 -4.60
CA GLY A 54 1.72 -15.00 -5.25
C GLY A 54 1.63 -13.47 -5.20
N TYR A 55 0.42 -12.91 -5.35
CA TYR A 55 0.22 -11.48 -5.12
C TYR A 55 0.54 -11.09 -3.67
N ILE A 56 -0.02 -11.81 -2.69
CA ILE A 56 0.23 -11.50 -1.27
C ILE A 56 1.72 -11.54 -0.94
N GLU A 57 2.42 -12.60 -1.34
CA GLU A 57 3.85 -12.79 -1.08
C GLU A 57 4.70 -11.68 -1.73
N LEU A 58 4.37 -11.29 -2.97
CA LEU A 58 5.06 -10.19 -3.65
C LEU A 58 4.90 -8.86 -2.90
N PHE A 59 3.71 -8.56 -2.37
CA PHE A 59 3.42 -7.24 -1.78
C PHE A 59 3.59 -7.14 -0.26
N GLN A 60 3.51 -8.25 0.49
CA GLN A 60 3.65 -8.26 1.96
C GLN A 60 5.07 -8.61 2.42
N ASP A 61 5.75 -9.53 1.71
CA ASP A 61 7.06 -10.03 2.13
C ASP A 61 8.21 -9.25 1.50
N THR A 62 7.96 -8.43 0.47
CA THR A 62 8.97 -7.54 -0.09
C THR A 62 8.91 -6.13 0.54
N PRO A 63 10.03 -5.61 1.06
CA PRO A 63 10.08 -4.25 1.58
C PRO A 63 9.71 -3.24 0.49
N LEU A 64 8.82 -2.27 0.79
CA LEU A 64 8.39 -1.22 -0.15
C LEU A 64 9.58 -0.46 -0.78
N LEU A 65 10.66 -0.27 -0.01
CA LEU A 65 11.92 0.30 -0.48
C LEU A 65 12.52 -0.53 -1.64
N MET A 66 12.49 -1.86 -1.58
CA MET A 66 13.01 -2.71 -2.66
C MET A 66 12.15 -2.59 -3.93
N GLN A 67 10.83 -2.44 -3.82
CA GLN A 67 9.95 -2.22 -4.98
C GLN A 67 10.19 -0.87 -5.66
N LEU A 68 10.51 0.18 -4.89
CA LEU A 68 10.81 1.51 -5.42
C LEU A 68 12.18 1.59 -6.11
N PHE A 69 13.12 0.71 -5.75
CA PHE A 69 14.51 0.68 -6.24
C PHE A 69 14.85 -0.51 -7.17
N GLU A 70 13.88 -1.33 -7.58
CA GLU A 70 14.02 -2.45 -8.54
C GLU A 70 15.15 -3.48 -8.26
N VAL A 71 15.49 -3.76 -7.00
CA VAL A 71 16.40 -4.87 -6.65
C VAL A 71 15.58 -6.06 -6.17
N VAL A 72 15.35 -7.05 -7.04
CA VAL A 72 14.69 -8.32 -6.68
C VAL A 72 15.56 -9.51 -7.10
N PRO A 73 15.84 -10.42 -6.15
CA PRO A 73 15.44 -11.81 -6.36
C PRO A 73 14.89 -12.45 -5.08
N VAL A 74 13.56 -12.57 -4.99
CA VAL A 74 12.79 -13.23 -3.90
C VAL A 74 13.21 -14.70 -3.71
N TRP A 75 13.70 -15.36 -4.75
CA TRP A 75 14.09 -16.77 -4.75
C TRP A 75 15.38 -17.11 -3.98
N ARG A 76 16.13 -16.12 -3.47
CA ARG A 76 17.42 -16.37 -2.80
C ARG A 76 17.32 -16.57 -1.29
N ALA A 77 16.22 -16.18 -0.65
CA ALA A 77 16.08 -16.24 0.81
C ALA A 77 15.40 -17.54 1.32
N VAL A 78 14.84 -18.35 0.43
CA VAL A 78 14.16 -19.63 0.75
C VAL A 78 15.03 -20.84 0.31
N ARG A 79 16.34 -20.63 0.14
CA ARG A 79 17.34 -21.70 0.01
C ARG A 79 18.28 -21.69 1.20
#